data_AF-A0A2S9G3P5-F1
#
_entry.id   AF-A0A2S9G3P5-F1
#
_cell.length_a   1.000
_cell.length_b   1.000
_cell.length_c   1.000
_cell.angle_alpha   90.00
_cell.angle_beta   90.00
_cell.angle_gamma   90.00
#
_symmetry.space_group_name_H-M   'P 1'
#
loop_
_entity.id
_entity.type
_entity.pdbx_description
1 polymer ?
#
loop_
_entity_poly.entity_id
_entity_poly.type
_entity_poly.pdbx_seq_one_letter_code
_entity_poly.pdbx_strand_id
1 'polypeptide(L)'
;EDIFAEVTAAAVELIPGVDTAGILLITKGGKFESHAGTSDLPNELDELQRTLQEGPCLDAALDQDDIVRTNDFHDEARWPAYSAA
;
A
#
# COMPACT_ATOMS: atom_id res chain seq x y z
N GLU A 1 -15.45 9.31 3.05
CA GLU A 1 -14.09 9.69 3.48
C GLU A 1 -13.91 9.44 4.97
N ASP A 2 -14.85 9.88 5.82
CA ASP A 2 -14.81 9.68 7.28
C ASP A 2 -14.53 8.23 7.72
N ILE A 3 -15.23 7.23 7.15
CA ILE A 3 -15.03 5.82 7.52
C ILE A 3 -13.62 5.31 7.18
N PHE A 4 -13.03 5.73 6.06
CA PHE A 4 -11.69 5.28 5.69
C PHE A 4 -10.63 5.83 6.63
N ALA A 5 -10.77 7.09 7.04
CA ALA A 5 -9.89 7.70 8.03
C ALA A 5 -10.02 7.02 9.40
N GLU A 6 -11.23 6.69 9.84
CA GLU A 6 -11.44 5.93 11.08
C GLU A 6 -10.78 4.54 11.03
N VAL A 7 -10.89 3.84 9.91
CA VAL A 7 -10.30 2.50 9.73
C VAL A 7 -8.78 2.55 9.74
N THR A 8 -8.15 3.46 8.99
CA THR A 8 -6.68 3.54 8.95
C THR A 8 -6.10 4.05 10.26
N ALA A 9 -6.76 5.00 10.93
CA ALA A 9 -6.39 5.42 12.27
C ALA A 9 -6.49 4.26 13.28
N ALA A 10 -7.57 3.48 13.24
CA ALA A 10 -7.72 2.31 14.11
C ALA A 10 -6.66 1.22 13.82
N ALA A 11 -6.25 1.05 12.56
CA ALA A 11 -5.18 0.11 12.21
C ALA A 11 -3.85 0.50 12.89
N VAL A 12 -3.49 1.79 12.87
CA VAL A 12 -2.30 2.30 13.56
C VAL A 12 -2.45 2.18 15.09
N GLU A 13 -3.62 2.48 15.64
CA GLU A 13 -3.86 2.42 17.10
C GLU A 13 -3.82 0.99 17.66
N LEU A 14 -4.40 0.03 16.92
CA LEU A 14 -4.70 -1.29 17.45
C LEU A 14 -3.68 -2.37 17.06
N ILE A 15 -2.87 -2.17 16.01
CA ILE A 15 -1.90 -3.15 15.51
C ILE A 15 -0.49 -2.75 15.97
N PRO A 16 0.14 -3.48 16.91
CA PRO A 16 1.48 -3.16 17.37
C PRO A 16 2.51 -3.17 16.25
N GLY A 17 3.29 -2.10 16.13
CA GLY A 17 4.36 -1.97 15.13
C GLY A 17 3.92 -1.40 13.78
N VAL A 18 2.67 -0.94 13.64
CA VAL A 18 2.23 -0.19 12.46
C VAL A 18 2.52 1.29 12.66
N ASP A 19 3.43 1.84 11.85
CA ASP A 19 3.74 3.28 11.86
C ASP A 19 2.80 4.09 10.97
N THR A 20 2.27 3.48 9.91
CA THR A 20 1.38 4.15 8.96
C THR A 20 0.44 3.17 8.26
N ALA A 21 -0.73 3.65 7.86
CA ALA A 21 -1.74 2.93 7.11
C ALA A 21 -2.37 3.86 6.06
N GLY A 22 -2.83 3.27 4.95
CA GLY A 22 -3.56 3.95 3.90
C GLY A 22 -4.46 2.97 3.15
N ILE A 23 -5.38 3.50 2.34
CA ILE A 23 -6.25 2.70 1.48
C ILE A 23 -5.99 3.10 0.04
N LEU A 24 -5.51 2.14 -0.76
CA LEU A 24 -5.39 2.30 -2.20
C LEU A 24 -6.59 1.65 -2.91
N LEU A 25 -7.33 2.45 -3.68
CA LEU A 25 -8.31 1.95 -4.62
C LEU A 25 -7.72 1.86 -6.02
N ILE A 26 -7.68 0.65 -6.58
CA ILE A 26 -7.32 0.40 -7.97
C ILE A 26 -8.61 0.13 -8.74
N THR A 27 -9.01 1.10 -9.56
CA THR A 27 -10.26 1.03 -10.32
C THR A 27 -10.04 0.48 -11.73
N LYS A 28 -11.15 0.15 -12.42
CA LYS A 28 -11.11 -0.28 -13.81
C LYS A 28 -10.36 0.75 -14.67
N GLY A 29 -9.43 0.27 -15.49
CA GLY A 29 -8.55 1.11 -16.29
C GLY A 29 -7.22 1.46 -15.62
N GLY A 30 -6.91 0.87 -14.47
CA GLY A 30 -5.61 1.01 -13.81
C GLY A 30 -5.41 2.37 -13.12
N LYS A 31 -6.51 3.03 -12.74
CA LYS A 31 -6.44 4.29 -12.01
C LYS A 31 -6.30 4.02 -10.50
N PHE A 32 -5.27 4.61 -9.93
CA PHE A 32 -4.93 4.57 -8.51
C PHE A 32 -5.55 5.78 -7.82
N GLU A 33 -6.20 5.54 -6.70
CA GLU A 33 -6.74 6.58 -5.82
C GLU A 33 -6.32 6.26 -4.39
N SER A 34 -5.40 7.05 -3.84
CA SER A 34 -4.96 6.93 -2.46
C SER A 34 -5.90 7.70 -1.53
N HIS A 35 -6.32 7.05 -0.46
CA HIS A 35 -7.26 7.59 0.51
C HIS A 35 -6.78 7.36 1.94
N ALA A 36 -7.13 8.28 2.82
CA ALA A 36 -7.00 8.11 4.27
C ALA A 36 -5.61 7.69 4.77
N GLY A 37 -4.54 8.14 4.09
CA GLY A 37 -3.17 7.97 4.59
C GLY A 37 -3.03 8.62 5.97
N THR A 38 -2.57 7.86 6.97
CA THR A 38 -2.29 8.38 8.32
C THR A 38 -1.02 9.23 8.36
N SER A 39 -0.19 9.13 7.32
CA SER A 39 0.93 10.01 7.02
C SER A 39 1.06 10.16 5.49
N ASP A 40 2.05 10.91 5.02
CA ASP A 40 2.31 11.07 3.58
C ASP A 40 2.88 9.78 2.95
N LEU A 41 3.56 8.95 3.73
CA LEU A 41 4.31 7.79 3.25
C LEU A 41 3.45 6.78 2.45
N PRO A 42 2.25 6.33 2.90
CA PRO A 42 1.42 5.42 2.11
C PRO A 42 1.07 5.98 0.72
N ASN A 43 0.84 7.28 0.60
CA ASN A 43 0.51 7.91 -0.67
C ASN A 43 1.73 7.96 -1.61
N GLU A 44 2.92 8.22 -1.06
CA GLU A 44 4.18 8.17 -1.82
C GLU A 44 4.47 6.75 -2.32
N LEU A 45 4.25 5.74 -1.47
CA LEU A 45 4.38 4.33 -1.82
C LEU A 45 3.38 3.93 -2.90
N ASP A 46 2.13 4.35 -2.83
CA ASP A 46 1.12 4.09 -3.85
C ASP A 46 1.50 4.68 -5.22
N GLU A 47 1.99 5.92 -5.22
CA GLU A 47 2.45 6.61 -6.43
C GLU A 47 3.67 5.92 -7.06
N LEU A 48 4.56 5.39 -6.22
CA LEU A 48 5.70 4.60 -6.65
C LEU A 48 5.24 3.30 -7.33
N GLN A 49 4.27 2.58 -6.76
CA GLN A 49 3.71 1.37 -7.38
C GLN A 49 3.03 1.68 -8.71
N ARG A 50 2.29 2.80 -8.76
CA ARG A 50 1.66 3.28 -9.99
C ARG A 50 2.71 3.59 -11.07
N THR A 51 3.82 4.20 -10.69
CA THR A 51 4.86 4.64 -11.64
C THR A 51 5.69 3.47 -12.15
N LEU A 52 6.10 2.58 -11.25
CA LEU A 52 6.97 1.46 -11.56
C LEU A 52 6.21 0.24 -12.08
N GLN A 53 4.89 0.19 -11.89
CA GLN A 53 4.06 -0.97 -12.20
C GLN A 53 4.54 -2.24 -11.47
N GLU A 54 5.05 -2.06 -10.26
CA GLU A 54 5.48 -3.12 -9.34
C GLU A 54 5.05 -2.74 -7.91
N GLY A 55 4.82 -3.73 -7.04
CA GLY A 55 4.68 -3.51 -5.60
C GLY A 55 3.48 -4.20 -4.96
N PRO A 56 3.45 -4.22 -3.62
CA PRO A 56 2.53 -5.04 -2.85
C PRO A 56 1.05 -4.81 -3.12
N CYS A 57 0.59 -3.55 -3.22
CA CYS A 57 -0.83 -3.27 -3.42
C CYS A 57 -1.28 -3.57 -4.86
N LEU A 58 -0.38 -3.44 -5.84
CA LEU A 58 -0.67 -3.78 -7.23
C LEU A 58 -0.84 -5.29 -7.36
N ASP A 59 0.10 -6.07 -6.82
CA ASP A 59 0.00 -7.54 -6.79
C ASP A 59 -1.24 -8.00 -6.02
N ALA A 60 -1.50 -7.44 -4.83
CA ALA A 60 -2.68 -7.77 -4.04
C ALA A 60 -4.01 -7.52 -4.77
N ALA A 61 -4.05 -6.54 -5.68
CA ALA A 61 -5.23 -6.24 -6.49
C ALA A 61 -5.36 -7.11 -7.75
N LEU A 62 -4.27 -7.69 -8.24
CA LEU A 62 -4.23 -8.47 -9.49
C LEU A 62 -4.27 -9.99 -9.25
N ASP A 63 -3.70 -10.47 -8.15
CA ASP A 63 -3.61 -11.89 -7.81
C ASP A 63 -4.73 -12.34 -6.85
N GLN A 64 -4.82 -13.66 -6.62
CA GLN A 64 -5.82 -14.26 -5.73
C GLN A 64 -5.38 -14.38 -4.27
N ASP A 65 -4.24 -13.79 -3.89
CA ASP A 65 -3.75 -13.83 -2.53
C ASP A 65 -4.42 -12.73 -1.69
N ASP A 66 -5.17 -13.15 -0.66
CA ASP A 66 -5.90 -12.22 0.22
C ASP A 66 -4.97 -11.29 1.02
N ILE A 67 -3.69 -11.65 1.18
CA ILE A 67 -2.69 -10.90 1.96
C ILE A 67 -1.32 -10.99 1.29
N VAL A 68 -0.78 -9.84 0.89
CA VAL A 68 0.62 -9.68 0.47
C VAL A 68 1.43 -9.08 1.61
N ARG A 69 2.56 -9.73 1.97
CA ARG A 69 3.44 -9.29 3.05
C ARG A 69 4.90 -9.32 2.61
N THR A 70 5.64 -8.29 3.00
CA THR A 70 7.10 -8.20 2.89
C THR A 70 7.66 -7.94 4.29
N ASN A 71 8.63 -8.74 4.71
CA ASN A 71 9.26 -8.58 6.03
C ASN A 71 10.33 -7.51 6.02
N ASP A 72 11.08 -7.42 4.93
CA ASP A 72 12.14 -6.47 4.73
C ASP A 72 12.25 -6.17 3.23
N PHE A 73 12.13 -4.90 2.85
CA PHE A 73 12.27 -4.48 1.46
C PHE A 73 13.72 -4.56 0.96
N HIS A 74 14.72 -4.61 1.84
CA HIS A 74 16.11 -4.82 1.45
C HIS A 74 16.36 -6.19 0.80
N ASP A 75 15.56 -7.20 1.17
CA ASP A 75 15.64 -8.58 0.65
C ASP A 75 14.49 -8.91 -0.32
N GLU A 76 13.66 -7.92 -0.69
CA GLU A 76 12.48 -8.14 -1.52
C GLU A 76 12.81 -8.23 -3.01
N ALA A 77 12.73 -9.45 -3.55
CA ALA A 77 13.08 -9.74 -4.94
C ALA A 77 11.88 -9.74 -5.90
N ARG A 78 10.63 -9.71 -5.41
CA ARG A 78 9.43 -9.71 -6.27
C ARG A 78 9.27 -8.41 -7.05
N TRP A 79 9.66 -7.29 -6.45
CA TRP A 79 9.51 -5.94 -7.00
C TRP A 79 10.85 -5.20 -7.00
N PRO A 80 11.78 -5.58 -7.89
CA PRO A 80 13.15 -5.11 -7.84
C PRO A 80 13.31 -3.61 -8.10
N ALA A 81 12.42 -2.97 -8.87
CA ALA A 81 12.46 -1.53 -9.07
C ALA A 81 11.83 -0.79 -7.88
N TYR A 82 10.71 -1.30 -7.35
CA TYR A 82 10.01 -0.69 -6.21
C TYR A 82 10.85 -0.73 -4.93
N SER A 83 11.47 -1.87 -4.64
CA SER A 83 12.20 -2.06 -3.38
C SER A 83 13.54 -1.33 -3.33
N ALA A 84 14.03 -0.87 -4.49
CA ALA A 84 15.30 -0.14 -4.61
C ALA A 84 15.14 1.39 -4.65
N ALA A 85 13.91 1.90 -4.74
CA ALA A 85 13.60 3.33 -4.81
C ALA A 85 13.58 4.00 -3.43
#